data_AF-A0A3D6EPP0-F1
#
_entry.id   AF-A0A3D6EPP0-F1
#
_cell.length_a   1.000
_cell.length_b   1.000
_cell.length_c   1.000
_cell.angle_alpha   90.00
_cell.angle_beta   90.00
_cell.angle_gamma   90.00
#
_symmetry.space_group_name_H-M   'P 1'
#
loop_
_entity.id
_entity.type
_entity.pdbx_description
1 polymer ?
#
loop_
_entity_poly.entity_id
_entity_poly.type
_entity_poly.pdbx_seq_one_letter_code
_entity_poly.pdbx_strand_id
1 'polypeptide(L)'
;MRFAILPLLFGASLLSALPAPPKAASKDSTSETARRAFLQVLDAVDAGWFGQPYQGITSVEMQGTLGIALSGAAVNQKVDNLSQGQVKGNSQGGQANLRVKGTYFANGDFRTDLAGDFGTLLYTRRGDRGFLYSKEQNAYTTRVNLAPSDAPTTYMAWFRQTLNDIKAVYIDAPTFKASLAGEETSGGRTLQRLVFTAPTKPWDAKRREQGLAQSLGFWKRGRLEVTVDKATQMPQRLDFRNDEQGVQTRMDFSYSAGNKLQAVNLSNSSRGFEGPGWLRLGYGGDGLMSHVAGELASQDKKVSFAMNLAWSKVRGATFVAIPPAGATKRGREDLEIQLMVGLASRIFDLQRAGLNLRSVAIGGK
;
A
#
# COMPACT_ATOMS: atom_id res chain seq x y z
N MET A 1 -15.35 -4.72 7.61
CA MET A 1 -14.31 -4.67 6.55
C MET A 1 -13.28 -3.65 7.01
N ARG A 2 -12.01 -4.04 7.20
CA ARG A 2 -10.96 -3.04 7.46
C ARG A 2 -10.79 -2.25 6.17
N PHE A 3 -11.34 -1.03 6.10
CA PHE A 3 -11.12 -0.11 4.98
C PHE A 3 -9.67 0.39 5.03
N ALA A 4 -8.77 -0.51 4.65
CA ALA A 4 -7.33 -0.32 4.53
C ALA A 4 -7.03 0.24 3.14
N ILE A 5 -7.56 1.43 2.83
CA ILE A 5 -7.26 2.13 1.57
C ILE A 5 -6.32 3.33 1.80
N LEU A 6 -6.02 3.64 3.07
CA LEU A 6 -4.90 4.52 3.45
C LEU A 6 -3.55 3.84 3.74
N PRO A 7 -3.37 2.50 3.83
CA PRO A 7 -2.06 1.87 3.92
C PRO A 7 -1.48 1.43 2.56
N LEU A 8 -2.01 1.92 1.44
CA LEU A 8 -1.44 1.69 0.11
C LEU A 8 -0.07 2.37 -0.11
N LEU A 9 0.38 3.17 0.87
CA LEU A 9 1.75 3.69 1.00
C LEU A 9 2.42 3.25 2.32
N PHE A 10 1.80 2.35 3.10
CA PHE A 10 2.27 1.97 4.43
C PHE A 10 2.35 0.45 4.58
N GLY A 11 3.57 -0.07 4.52
CA GLY A 11 3.82 -1.49 4.75
C GLY A 11 5.29 -1.87 4.79
N ALA A 12 6.05 -1.31 5.75
CA ALA A 12 7.17 -2.00 6.41
C ALA A 12 7.83 -1.10 7.47
N SER A 13 7.21 -0.92 8.62
CA SER A 13 7.90 -0.37 9.80
C SER A 13 7.51 -1.14 11.06
N LEU A 14 7.59 -2.48 11.01
CA LEU A 14 7.52 -3.35 12.19
C LEU A 14 8.29 -4.64 11.93
N LEU A 15 9.62 -4.55 12.00
CA LEU A 15 10.53 -5.65 12.33
C LEU A 15 11.73 -5.02 13.03
N SER A 16 11.58 -4.70 14.32
CA SER A 16 12.71 -4.43 15.20
C SER A 16 13.57 -5.69 15.26
N ALA A 17 14.73 -5.65 14.60
CA ALA A 17 15.73 -6.70 14.70
C ALA A 17 16.34 -6.66 16.11
N LEU A 18 16.20 -7.76 16.86
CA LEU A 18 16.99 -8.00 18.07
C LEU A 18 18.46 -8.21 17.66
N PRO A 19 19.45 -7.71 18.44
CA PRO A 19 20.86 -7.88 18.13
C PRO A 19 21.28 -9.35 18.31
N ALA A 20 21.91 -9.94 17.30
CA ALA A 20 22.56 -11.23 17.39
C ALA A 20 24.10 -11.05 17.46
N PRO A 21 24.82 -11.84 18.28
CA PRO A 21 26.25 -11.67 18.50
C PRO A 21 27.08 -12.12 17.28
N PRO A 22 28.27 -11.54 17.07
CA PRO A 22 29.08 -11.77 15.88
C PRO A 22 29.72 -13.15 15.93
N LYS A 23 29.64 -13.91 14.83
CA LYS A 23 30.50 -15.07 14.62
C LYS A 23 31.17 -15.00 13.25
N ALA A 24 32.47 -15.24 13.28
CA ALA A 24 33.46 -14.90 12.26
C ALA A 24 33.22 -15.54 10.89
N ALA A 25 33.57 -14.75 9.87
CA ALA A 25 33.48 -15.03 8.45
C ALA A 25 34.49 -16.08 7.99
N SER A 26 34.10 -16.90 7.00
CA SER A 26 35.05 -17.38 6.00
C SER A 26 34.35 -17.70 4.67
N LYS A 27 34.97 -17.20 3.58
CA LYS A 27 34.64 -17.31 2.14
C LYS A 27 33.46 -16.45 1.61
N ASP A 28 33.53 -15.13 1.76
CA ASP A 28 32.43 -14.21 1.37
C ASP A 28 32.82 -13.07 0.39
N SER A 29 33.87 -13.20 -0.43
CA SER A 29 34.29 -12.10 -1.34
C SER A 29 33.20 -11.67 -2.32
N THR A 30 32.40 -12.61 -2.84
CA THR A 30 31.29 -12.33 -3.76
C THR A 30 30.04 -11.80 -3.06
N SER A 31 29.78 -12.24 -1.83
CA SER A 31 28.67 -11.77 -0.98
C SER A 31 28.89 -10.32 -0.55
N GLU A 32 30.09 -9.97 -0.10
CA GLU A 32 30.46 -8.59 0.22
C GLU A 32 30.41 -7.70 -1.01
N THR A 33 30.88 -8.19 -2.17
CA THR A 33 30.80 -7.44 -3.43
C THR A 33 29.35 -7.15 -3.82
N ALA A 34 28.45 -8.13 -3.73
CA ALA A 34 27.03 -7.94 -4.02
C ALA A 34 26.35 -6.95 -3.05
N ARG A 35 26.70 -7.01 -1.75
CA ARG A 35 26.20 -6.05 -0.75
C ARG A 35 26.72 -4.62 -1.01
N ARG A 36 28.00 -4.47 -1.37
CA ARG A 36 28.59 -3.16 -1.72
C ARG A 36 27.95 -2.59 -2.99
N ALA A 37 27.74 -3.41 -4.02
CA ALA A 37 27.05 -2.99 -5.23
C ALA A 37 25.60 -2.55 -4.92
N PHE A 38 24.88 -3.28 -4.06
CA PHE A 38 23.54 -2.89 -3.67
C PHE A 38 23.52 -1.62 -2.81
N LEU A 39 24.53 -1.38 -1.97
CA LEU A 39 24.66 -0.12 -1.24
C LEU A 39 24.78 1.07 -2.19
N GLN A 40 25.63 0.95 -3.22
CA GLN A 40 25.77 1.97 -4.26
C GLN A 40 24.46 2.25 -5.00
N VAL A 41 23.64 1.21 -5.20
CA VAL A 41 22.30 1.35 -5.79
C VAL A 41 21.38 2.16 -4.87
N LEU A 42 21.39 1.91 -3.56
CA LEU A 42 20.59 2.68 -2.61
C LEU A 42 21.05 4.14 -2.55
N ASP A 43 22.36 4.40 -2.60
CA ASP A 43 22.92 5.75 -2.64
C ASP A 43 22.52 6.48 -3.94
N ALA A 44 22.57 5.78 -5.08
CA ALA A 44 22.14 6.30 -6.37
C ALA A 44 20.64 6.62 -6.38
N VAL A 45 19.81 5.76 -5.76
CA VAL A 45 18.37 5.99 -5.61
C VAL A 45 18.08 7.18 -4.70
N ASP A 46 18.77 7.32 -3.56
CA ASP A 46 18.63 8.51 -2.71
C ASP A 46 18.96 9.77 -3.51
N ALA A 47 20.12 9.82 -4.15
CA ALA A 47 20.56 11.00 -4.90
C ALA A 47 19.66 11.32 -6.10
N GLY A 48 19.29 10.30 -6.87
CA GLY A 48 18.61 10.44 -8.16
C GLY A 48 17.09 10.58 -8.07
N TRP A 49 16.44 9.92 -7.12
CA TRP A 49 14.97 9.92 -7.03
C TRP A 49 14.46 10.80 -5.89
N PHE A 50 15.10 10.74 -4.72
CA PHE A 50 14.55 11.29 -3.49
C PHE A 50 15.33 12.48 -2.91
N GLY A 51 16.48 12.81 -3.47
CA GLY A 51 17.36 13.86 -2.99
C GLY A 51 16.83 15.24 -3.35
N GLN A 52 17.41 15.85 -4.39
CA GLN A 52 17.06 17.22 -4.81
C GLN A 52 15.55 17.42 -5.09
N PRO A 53 14.83 16.52 -5.80
CA PRO A 53 13.42 16.73 -6.11
C PRO A 53 12.54 16.92 -4.87
N TYR A 54 12.82 16.21 -3.78
CA TYR A 54 12.01 16.22 -2.56
C TYR A 54 12.55 17.14 -1.46
N GLN A 55 13.59 17.93 -1.74
CA GLN A 55 14.22 18.78 -0.74
C GLN A 55 13.23 19.80 -0.16
N GLY A 56 12.92 19.66 1.13
CA GLY A 56 12.00 20.53 1.86
C GLY A 56 10.52 20.31 1.54
N ILE A 57 10.17 19.28 0.77
CA ILE A 57 8.78 18.89 0.53
C ILE A 57 8.20 18.28 1.81
N THR A 58 7.08 18.82 2.26
CA THR A 58 6.44 18.47 3.54
C THR A 58 5.03 17.93 3.36
N SER A 59 4.39 18.22 2.22
CA SER A 59 3.03 17.81 1.91
C SER A 59 2.87 17.30 0.48
N VAL A 60 1.88 16.44 0.30
CA VAL A 60 1.36 16.00 -0.99
C VAL A 60 -0.16 16.16 -1.00
N GLU A 61 -0.67 16.78 -2.05
CA GLU A 61 -2.08 16.75 -2.39
C GLU A 61 -2.33 15.55 -3.30
N MET A 62 -3.35 14.77 -2.95
CA MET A 62 -3.77 13.60 -3.69
C MET A 62 -5.21 13.79 -4.15
N GLN A 63 -5.46 13.57 -5.44
CA GLN A 63 -6.80 13.62 -5.99
C GLN A 63 -7.02 12.54 -7.03
N GLY A 64 -8.15 11.83 -6.95
CA GLY A 64 -8.47 10.80 -7.93
C GLY A 64 -9.66 9.94 -7.56
N THR A 65 -9.63 8.70 -8.02
CA THR A 65 -10.74 7.74 -7.89
C THR A 65 -10.31 6.43 -7.28
N LEU A 66 -11.27 5.79 -6.62
CA LEU A 66 -11.14 4.50 -5.97
C LEU A 66 -12.40 3.67 -6.28
N GLY A 67 -12.23 2.58 -7.00
CA GLY A 67 -13.28 1.61 -7.29
C GLY A 67 -13.11 0.34 -6.47
N ILE A 68 -14.19 -0.15 -5.89
CA ILE A 68 -14.26 -1.43 -5.19
C ILE A 68 -15.37 -2.24 -5.85
N ALA A 69 -15.06 -3.43 -6.34
CA ALA A 69 -16.05 -4.38 -6.80
C ALA A 69 -15.99 -5.66 -5.97
N LEU A 70 -17.14 -6.26 -5.71
CA LEU A 70 -17.32 -7.51 -4.99
C LEU A 70 -18.12 -8.48 -5.85
N SER A 71 -17.71 -9.75 -5.87
CA SER A 71 -18.44 -10.81 -6.55
C SER A 71 -19.79 -11.07 -5.86
N GLY A 72 -20.75 -11.61 -6.60
CA GLY A 72 -22.01 -12.08 -6.03
C GLY A 72 -21.80 -13.13 -4.93
N ALA A 73 -20.85 -14.05 -5.14
CA ALA A 73 -20.47 -15.06 -4.16
C ALA A 73 -19.99 -14.45 -2.84
N ALA A 74 -19.13 -13.42 -2.89
CA ALA A 74 -18.62 -12.73 -1.70
C ALA A 74 -19.72 -12.02 -0.92
N VAL A 75 -20.62 -11.35 -1.64
CA VAL A 75 -21.77 -10.67 -1.02
C VAL A 75 -22.72 -11.69 -0.39
N ASN A 76 -23.02 -12.78 -1.09
CA ASN A 76 -23.91 -13.83 -0.61
C ASN A 76 -23.33 -14.54 0.61
N GLN A 77 -22.04 -14.90 0.60
CA GLN A 77 -21.37 -15.48 1.76
C GLN A 77 -21.43 -14.53 2.97
N LYS A 78 -21.31 -13.21 2.75
CA LYS A 78 -21.42 -12.25 3.85
C LYS A 78 -22.84 -12.13 4.39
N VAL A 79 -23.84 -12.15 3.53
CA VAL A 79 -25.27 -12.17 3.92
C VAL A 79 -25.61 -13.44 4.68
N ASP A 80 -25.18 -14.59 4.18
CA ASP A 80 -25.38 -15.89 4.83
C ASP A 80 -24.72 -15.88 6.24
N ASN A 81 -23.50 -15.35 6.37
CA ASN A 81 -22.83 -15.24 7.66
C ASN A 81 -23.52 -14.28 8.64
N LEU A 82 -23.97 -13.10 8.17
CA LEU A 82 -24.65 -12.11 9.02
C LEU A 82 -26.04 -12.57 9.44
N SER A 83 -26.73 -13.32 8.58
CA SER A 83 -28.04 -13.90 8.84
C SER A 83 -27.98 -15.27 9.51
N GLN A 84 -26.79 -15.80 9.81
CA GLN A 84 -26.58 -17.17 10.32
C GLN A 84 -27.28 -18.23 9.45
N GLY A 85 -27.29 -18.04 8.13
CA GLY A 85 -27.90 -18.93 7.15
C GLY A 85 -29.41 -18.78 7.00
N GLN A 86 -30.06 -17.84 7.71
CA GLN A 86 -31.50 -17.62 7.61
C GLN A 86 -31.92 -16.94 6.31
N VAL A 87 -31.01 -16.18 5.68
CA VAL A 87 -31.24 -15.53 4.39
C VAL A 87 -30.26 -16.09 3.38
N LYS A 88 -30.76 -16.69 2.30
CA LYS A 88 -29.94 -17.07 1.14
C LYS A 88 -29.67 -15.84 0.29
N GLY A 89 -28.40 -15.48 0.13
CA GLY A 89 -28.01 -14.42 -0.81
C GLY A 89 -28.24 -14.80 -2.28
N ASN A 90 -28.80 -13.90 -3.08
CA ASN A 90 -28.89 -14.01 -4.55
C ASN A 90 -28.34 -12.76 -5.27
N SER A 91 -27.33 -12.12 -4.66
CA SER A 91 -26.67 -10.96 -5.22
C SER A 91 -25.85 -11.32 -6.46
N GLN A 92 -25.91 -10.46 -7.48
CA GLN A 92 -25.04 -10.50 -8.66
C GLN A 92 -23.67 -9.84 -8.41
N GLY A 93 -23.45 -9.31 -7.20
CA GLY A 93 -22.25 -8.57 -6.82
C GLY A 93 -22.58 -7.10 -6.56
N GLY A 94 -21.54 -6.30 -6.34
CA GLY A 94 -21.69 -4.87 -6.09
C GLY A 94 -20.43 -4.09 -6.45
N GLN A 95 -20.62 -2.87 -6.92
CA GLN A 95 -19.53 -1.93 -7.19
C GLN A 95 -19.77 -0.63 -6.42
N ALA A 96 -18.71 -0.08 -5.85
CA ALA A 96 -18.67 1.22 -5.23
C ALA A 96 -17.53 2.04 -5.83
N ASN A 97 -17.84 3.25 -6.26
CA ASN A 97 -16.88 4.21 -6.79
C ASN A 97 -16.82 5.44 -5.88
N LEU A 98 -15.61 5.77 -5.47
CA LEU A 98 -15.32 6.90 -4.60
C LEU A 98 -14.38 7.85 -5.32
N ARG A 99 -14.61 9.14 -5.11
CA ARG A 99 -13.68 10.22 -5.43
C ARG A 99 -12.94 10.56 -4.15
N VAL A 100 -11.63 10.67 -4.26
CA VAL A 100 -10.74 10.96 -3.15
C VAL A 100 -10.08 12.29 -3.43
N LYS A 101 -10.08 13.19 -2.44
CA LYS A 101 -9.26 14.40 -2.44
C LYS A 101 -8.67 14.56 -1.05
N GLY A 102 -7.38 14.80 -0.93
CA GLY A 102 -6.78 15.00 0.37
C GLY A 102 -5.41 15.63 0.32
N THR A 103 -4.97 16.09 1.48
CA THR A 103 -3.61 16.60 1.71
C THR A 103 -2.99 15.75 2.81
N TYR A 104 -1.80 15.24 2.56
CA TYR A 104 -1.03 14.40 3.46
C TYR A 104 0.30 15.07 3.74
N PHE A 105 0.73 15.04 4.99
CA PHE A 105 2.00 15.60 5.44
C PHE A 105 2.94 14.47 5.83
N ALA A 106 4.25 14.71 5.71
CA ALA A 106 5.27 13.72 6.03
C ALA A 106 5.22 13.27 7.50
N ASN A 107 4.86 14.17 8.43
CA ASN A 107 4.63 13.86 9.85
C ASN A 107 3.37 12.99 10.08
N GLY A 108 2.72 12.61 8.99
CA GLY A 108 1.53 11.79 8.89
C GLY A 108 0.23 12.57 9.07
N ASP A 109 0.24 13.86 9.40
CA ASP A 109 -1.00 14.64 9.47
C ASP A 109 -1.71 14.59 8.11
N PHE A 110 -3.04 14.49 8.12
CA PHE A 110 -3.78 14.46 6.87
C PHE A 110 -5.19 15.01 7.01
N ARG A 111 -5.72 15.41 5.87
CA ARG A 111 -7.15 15.63 5.65
C ARG A 111 -7.54 14.95 4.35
N THR A 112 -8.59 14.14 4.39
CA THR A 112 -9.10 13.42 3.24
C THR A 112 -10.61 13.57 3.18
N ASP A 113 -11.08 14.09 2.07
CA ASP A 113 -12.48 14.13 1.68
C ASP A 113 -12.73 12.96 0.72
N LEU A 114 -13.66 12.07 1.09
CA LEU A 114 -14.16 10.99 0.25
C LEU A 114 -15.59 11.34 -0.17
N ALA A 115 -15.90 11.21 -1.44
CA ALA A 115 -17.25 11.40 -1.97
C ALA A 115 -17.62 10.23 -2.89
N GLY A 116 -18.90 9.97 -3.10
CA GLY A 116 -19.37 8.97 -4.06
C GLY A 116 -20.37 8.01 -3.43
N ASP A 117 -20.19 6.71 -3.68
CA ASP A 117 -21.18 5.72 -3.28
C ASP A 117 -21.33 5.53 -1.77
N PHE A 118 -20.33 5.95 -0.98
CA PHE A 118 -20.38 5.96 0.50
C PHE A 118 -20.91 7.27 1.08
N GLY A 119 -21.41 8.17 0.23
CA GLY A 119 -21.68 9.55 0.63
C GLY A 119 -20.39 10.34 0.79
N THR A 120 -20.43 11.35 1.66
CA THR A 120 -19.40 12.34 1.90
C THR A 120 -18.77 12.07 3.26
N LEU A 121 -17.54 11.58 3.24
CA LEU A 121 -16.76 11.34 4.45
C LEU A 121 -15.62 12.35 4.54
N LEU A 122 -15.43 12.91 5.72
CA LEU A 122 -14.26 13.70 6.05
C LEU A 122 -13.43 12.93 7.07
N TYR A 123 -12.21 12.57 6.69
CA TYR A 123 -11.24 11.94 7.59
C TYR A 123 -10.08 12.90 7.82
N THR A 124 -9.87 13.30 9.07
CA THR A 124 -8.81 14.24 9.44
C THR A 124 -8.00 13.74 10.61
N ARG A 125 -6.69 13.99 10.58
CA ARG A 125 -5.78 13.80 11.69
C ARG A 125 -4.74 14.91 11.75
N ARG A 126 -4.52 15.44 12.96
CA ARG A 126 -3.45 16.38 13.28
C ARG A 126 -2.86 16.02 14.65
N GLY A 127 -1.60 15.60 14.66
CA GLY A 127 -0.93 15.08 15.85
C GLY A 127 -1.66 13.87 16.42
N ASP A 128 -2.05 13.98 17.69
CA ASP A 128 -2.77 12.99 18.49
C ASP A 128 -4.30 13.09 18.34
N ARG A 129 -4.81 14.08 17.60
CA ARG A 129 -6.24 14.32 17.40
C ARG A 129 -6.67 13.98 15.99
N GLY A 130 -7.90 13.50 15.87
CA GLY A 130 -8.54 13.36 14.58
C GLY A 130 -9.95 12.80 14.70
N PHE A 131 -10.64 12.77 13.57
CA PHE A 131 -11.96 12.20 13.46
C PHE A 131 -12.23 11.68 12.05
N LEU A 132 -13.10 10.69 11.95
CA LEU A 132 -13.81 10.32 10.74
C LEU A 132 -15.26 10.77 10.90
N TYR A 133 -15.76 11.57 9.98
CA TYR A 133 -17.12 12.11 9.97
C TYR A 133 -17.85 11.68 8.70
N SER A 134 -19.11 11.25 8.86
CA SER A 134 -20.06 11.06 7.77
C SER A 134 -21.07 12.18 7.76
N LYS A 135 -21.14 12.90 6.63
CA LYS A 135 -22.08 14.02 6.47
C LYS A 135 -23.53 13.55 6.46
N GLU A 136 -23.79 12.44 5.77
CA GLU A 136 -25.13 11.88 5.57
C GLU A 136 -25.72 11.36 6.88
N GLN A 137 -24.90 10.76 7.74
CA GLN A 137 -25.33 10.25 9.04
C GLN A 137 -25.24 11.32 10.14
N ASN A 138 -24.67 12.48 9.82
CA ASN A 138 -24.26 13.51 10.78
C ASN A 138 -23.58 12.91 12.03
N ALA A 139 -22.66 11.97 11.81
CA ALA A 139 -22.05 11.16 12.86
C ALA A 139 -20.53 11.10 12.68
N TYR A 140 -19.79 10.99 13.78
CA TYR A 140 -18.34 10.91 13.76
C TYR A 140 -17.76 9.93 14.78
N THR A 141 -16.54 9.49 14.54
CA THR A 141 -15.71 8.81 15.54
C THR A 141 -14.35 9.50 15.66
N THR A 142 -13.78 9.50 16.85
CA THR A 142 -12.44 10.05 17.13
C THR A 142 -11.37 8.97 17.19
N ARG A 143 -11.73 7.70 16.96
CA ARG A 143 -10.78 6.59 16.91
C ARG A 143 -10.06 6.59 15.55
N VAL A 144 -9.08 7.47 15.45
CA VAL A 144 -8.19 7.59 14.31
C VAL A 144 -6.86 6.89 14.62
N ASN A 145 -6.18 6.40 13.59
CA ASN A 145 -4.85 5.83 13.79
C ASN A 145 -3.86 6.96 14.11
N LEU A 146 -3.13 6.85 15.22
CA LEU A 146 -2.12 7.83 15.60
C LEU A 146 -0.90 7.75 14.67
N ALA A 147 -0.18 8.87 14.50
CA ALA A 147 1.14 8.84 13.89
C ALA A 147 2.11 8.00 14.74
N PRO A 148 3.10 7.35 14.12
CA PRO A 148 4.32 6.97 14.81
C PRO A 148 4.95 8.20 15.47
N SER A 149 5.50 8.04 16.67
CA SER A 149 6.15 9.12 17.44
C SER A 149 7.38 9.70 16.73
N ASP A 150 7.99 8.92 15.85
CA ASP A 150 9.20 9.19 15.09
C ASP A 150 8.92 9.57 13.63
N ALA A 151 7.68 9.99 13.32
CA ALA A 151 7.29 10.36 11.96
C ALA A 151 8.20 11.51 11.41
N PRO A 152 8.82 11.32 10.23
CA PRO A 152 9.67 12.34 9.61
C PRO A 152 8.90 13.62 9.30
N THR A 153 9.56 14.78 9.35
CA THR A 153 8.91 16.06 9.04
C THR A 153 8.94 16.44 7.56
N THR A 154 9.71 15.71 6.74
CA THR A 154 9.80 15.91 5.29
C THR A 154 9.72 14.58 4.55
N TYR A 155 9.23 14.61 3.30
CA TYR A 155 9.13 13.39 2.49
C TYR A 155 10.51 12.86 2.10
N MET A 156 11.51 13.71 1.89
CA MET A 156 12.89 13.28 1.68
C MET A 156 13.41 12.44 2.86
N ALA A 157 13.20 12.90 4.10
CA ALA A 157 13.58 12.13 5.29
C ALA A 157 12.82 10.81 5.40
N TRP A 158 11.55 10.79 5.01
CA TRP A 158 10.74 9.57 4.96
C TRP A 158 11.26 8.55 3.92
N PHE A 159 11.60 8.99 2.71
CA PHE A 159 12.19 8.11 1.71
C PHE A 159 13.54 7.56 2.16
N ARG A 160 14.39 8.40 2.78
CA ARG A 160 15.67 7.96 3.36
C ARG A 160 15.51 6.95 4.46
N GLN A 161 14.53 7.12 5.35
CA GLN A 161 14.23 6.13 6.37
C GLN A 161 13.85 4.79 5.73
N THR A 162 13.03 4.83 4.67
CA THR A 162 12.68 3.64 3.90
C THR A 162 13.94 2.97 3.34
N LEU A 163 14.83 3.72 2.68
CA LEU A 163 16.10 3.19 2.15
C LEU A 163 17.01 2.60 3.23
N ASN A 164 17.03 3.21 4.42
CA ASN A 164 17.77 2.68 5.57
C ASN A 164 17.18 1.36 6.06
N ASP A 165 15.86 1.21 6.07
CA ASP A 165 15.20 -0.05 6.40
C ASP A 165 15.55 -1.13 5.36
N ILE A 166 15.62 -0.76 4.07
CA ILE A 166 16.09 -1.67 2.99
C ILE A 166 17.52 -2.14 3.25
N LYS A 167 18.42 -1.19 3.54
CA LYS A 167 19.82 -1.44 3.86
C LYS A 167 19.95 -2.37 5.06
N ALA A 168 19.19 -2.11 6.13
CA ALA A 168 19.22 -2.92 7.34
C ALA A 168 18.90 -4.39 7.04
N VAL A 169 17.95 -4.66 6.15
CA VAL A 169 17.52 -6.03 5.82
C VAL A 169 18.48 -6.76 4.87
N TYR A 170 18.93 -6.11 3.79
CA TYR A 170 19.69 -6.79 2.73
C TYR A 170 21.20 -6.63 2.83
N ILE A 171 21.68 -5.58 3.49
CA ILE A 171 23.11 -5.25 3.58
C ILE A 171 23.61 -5.58 4.99
N ASP A 172 22.94 -5.09 6.02
CA ASP A 172 23.46 -5.19 7.39
C ASP A 172 23.08 -6.53 8.07
N ALA A 173 21.88 -7.06 7.80
CA ALA A 173 21.44 -8.31 8.41
C ALA A 173 22.04 -9.56 7.74
N PRO A 174 22.31 -10.63 8.51
CA PRO A 174 22.81 -11.91 7.99
C PRO A 174 21.69 -12.80 7.41
N THR A 175 20.44 -12.30 7.37
CA THR A 175 19.25 -13.10 7.02
C THR A 175 19.28 -13.57 5.57
N PHE A 176 19.72 -12.70 4.66
CA PHE A 176 19.85 -13.00 3.25
C PHE A 176 21.30 -13.31 2.90
N LYS A 177 21.53 -14.38 2.15
CA LYS A 177 22.80 -14.64 1.48
C LYS A 177 22.83 -13.87 0.18
N ALA A 178 23.79 -12.96 0.05
CA ALA A 178 23.98 -12.14 -1.14
C ALA A 178 24.94 -12.84 -2.11
N SER A 179 24.69 -12.74 -3.41
CA SER A 179 25.60 -13.21 -4.44
C SER A 179 25.46 -12.38 -5.71
N LEU A 180 26.55 -12.34 -6.48
CA LEU A 180 26.56 -11.77 -7.81
C LEU A 180 26.20 -12.89 -8.81
N ALA A 181 25.06 -12.76 -9.47
CA ALA A 181 24.52 -13.77 -10.39
C ALA A 181 24.98 -13.61 -11.85
N GLY A 182 25.91 -12.68 -12.10
CA GLY A 182 26.51 -12.42 -13.41
C GLY A 182 26.24 -11.00 -13.93
N GLU A 183 26.82 -10.73 -15.10
CA GLU A 183 26.63 -9.50 -15.87
C GLU A 183 26.09 -9.86 -17.25
N GLU A 184 25.18 -9.05 -17.76
CA GLU A 184 24.57 -9.20 -19.08
C GLU A 184 24.70 -7.88 -19.83
N THR A 185 25.10 -7.92 -21.10
CA THR A 185 25.08 -6.72 -21.94
C THR A 185 23.77 -6.68 -22.71
N SER A 186 22.94 -5.67 -22.44
CA SER A 186 21.63 -5.50 -23.07
C SER A 186 21.44 -4.05 -23.50
N GLY A 187 21.05 -3.83 -24.75
CA GLY A 187 20.80 -2.49 -25.30
C GLY A 187 21.99 -1.53 -25.17
N GLY A 188 23.23 -2.03 -25.26
CA GLY A 188 24.46 -1.23 -25.10
C GLY A 188 24.83 -0.89 -23.65
N ARG A 189 24.10 -1.40 -22.66
CA ARG A 189 24.38 -1.22 -21.23
C ARG A 189 24.87 -2.52 -20.62
N THR A 190 25.83 -2.43 -19.70
CA THR A 190 26.23 -3.56 -18.86
C THR A 190 25.33 -3.61 -17.64
N LEU A 191 24.47 -4.61 -17.59
CA LEU A 191 23.58 -4.87 -16.47
C LEU A 191 24.23 -5.87 -15.52
N GLN A 192 24.28 -5.53 -14.24
CA GLN A 192 24.75 -6.39 -13.17
C GLN A 192 23.57 -6.97 -12.42
N ARG A 193 23.64 -8.24 -12.03
CA ARG A 193 22.54 -8.94 -11.37
C ARG A 193 22.91 -9.40 -9.97
N LEU A 194 22.26 -8.79 -8.97
CA LEU A 194 22.48 -9.05 -7.55
C LEU A 194 21.35 -9.96 -7.05
N VAL A 195 21.69 -11.02 -6.32
CA VAL A 195 20.70 -11.97 -5.79
C VAL A 195 20.85 -12.07 -4.27
N PHE A 196 19.72 -11.95 -3.57
CA PHE A 196 19.61 -12.07 -2.12
C PHE A 196 18.64 -13.21 -1.80
N THR A 197 19.13 -14.27 -1.16
CA THR A 197 18.33 -15.46 -0.86
C THR A 197 18.26 -15.72 0.64
N ALA A 198 17.05 -15.90 1.17
CA ALA A 198 16.79 -16.31 2.54
C ALA A 198 15.90 -17.56 2.57
N PRO A 199 16.14 -18.53 3.47
CA PRO A 199 15.35 -19.77 3.54
C PRO A 199 13.86 -19.52 3.80
N THR A 200 13.02 -20.14 3.00
CA THR A 200 11.55 -20.05 3.05
C THR A 200 10.93 -21.02 4.06
N LYS A 201 9.62 -20.87 4.30
CA LYS A 201 8.80 -21.84 5.04
C LYS A 201 7.52 -22.11 4.25
N PRO A 202 7.01 -23.36 4.27
CA PRO A 202 5.80 -23.74 3.56
C PRO A 202 4.59 -22.86 3.93
N TRP A 203 3.71 -22.68 2.95
CA TRP A 203 2.43 -22.02 3.13
C TRP A 203 1.55 -22.71 4.20
N ASP A 204 1.01 -21.91 5.12
CA ASP A 204 0.03 -22.36 6.12
C ASP A 204 -1.30 -21.62 5.90
N ALA A 205 -2.25 -22.32 5.31
CA ALA A 205 -3.58 -21.79 4.97
C ALA A 205 -4.43 -21.42 6.20
N LYS A 206 -4.14 -21.98 7.39
CA LYS A 206 -4.90 -21.71 8.62
C LYS A 206 -4.37 -20.49 9.38
N ARG A 207 -3.13 -20.07 9.12
CA ARG A 207 -2.46 -18.99 9.88
C ARG A 207 -2.42 -17.63 9.20
N ARG A 208 -2.75 -17.48 7.91
CA ARG A 208 -2.56 -16.19 7.22
C ARG A 208 -3.62 -15.86 6.16
N GLU A 209 -4.40 -14.85 6.47
CA GLU A 209 -4.91 -13.89 5.47
C GLU A 209 -3.79 -12.87 5.23
N GLN A 210 -3.06 -12.97 4.11
CA GLN A 210 -2.08 -11.94 3.75
C GLN A 210 -2.82 -10.69 3.28
N GLY A 211 -2.73 -9.60 4.05
CA GLY A 211 -3.19 -8.28 3.61
C GLY A 211 -2.12 -7.52 2.83
N LEU A 212 -2.49 -6.38 2.25
CA LEU A 212 -1.68 -5.65 1.27
C LEU A 212 -0.30 -5.24 1.74
N ALA A 213 -0.21 -4.79 2.98
CA ALA A 213 1.06 -4.46 3.63
C ALA A 213 1.98 -5.69 3.75
N GLN A 214 1.43 -6.90 3.73
CA GLN A 214 2.18 -8.16 3.77
C GLN A 214 2.57 -8.68 2.39
N SER A 215 1.76 -8.39 1.36
CA SER A 215 1.99 -8.75 -0.05
C SER A 215 3.00 -7.84 -0.74
N LEU A 216 3.00 -6.55 -0.37
CA LEU A 216 3.98 -5.55 -0.82
C LEU A 216 5.22 -5.50 0.09
N GLY A 217 5.24 -6.26 1.19
CA GLY A 217 6.39 -6.35 2.09
C GLY A 217 7.50 -7.19 1.46
N PHE A 218 8.28 -6.59 0.57
CA PHE A 218 9.48 -7.12 -0.11
C PHE A 218 10.63 -7.51 0.84
N TRP A 219 10.36 -7.88 2.08
CA TRP A 219 11.35 -7.97 3.16
C TRP A 219 11.31 -9.30 3.91
N LYS A 220 10.50 -10.24 3.40
CA LYS A 220 10.34 -11.57 3.98
C LYS A 220 11.26 -12.57 3.30
N ARG A 221 11.53 -13.66 4.01
CA ARG A 221 12.22 -14.86 3.52
C ARG A 221 11.78 -15.19 2.08
N GLY A 222 12.73 -15.53 1.21
CA GLY A 222 12.52 -15.66 -0.23
C GLY A 222 13.77 -15.28 -1.01
N ARG A 223 13.61 -15.06 -2.31
CA ARG A 223 14.66 -14.64 -3.22
C ARG A 223 14.31 -13.27 -3.82
N LEU A 224 15.17 -12.29 -3.60
CA LEU A 224 15.17 -11.01 -4.31
C LEU A 224 16.28 -11.02 -5.35
N GLU A 225 15.94 -10.69 -6.59
CA GLU A 225 16.88 -10.48 -7.69
C GLU A 225 16.78 -9.02 -8.14
N VAL A 226 17.91 -8.34 -8.19
CA VAL A 226 18.03 -6.92 -8.54
C VAL A 226 18.91 -6.81 -9.77
N THR A 227 18.36 -6.31 -10.87
CA THR A 227 19.12 -5.98 -12.07
C THR A 227 19.44 -4.49 -12.05
N VAL A 228 20.72 -4.13 -12.16
CA VAL A 228 21.20 -2.75 -12.05
C VAL A 228 22.07 -2.40 -13.24
N ASP A 229 22.00 -1.16 -13.71
CA ASP A 229 22.96 -0.66 -14.69
C ASP A 229 24.29 -0.37 -13.98
N LYS A 230 25.37 -0.98 -14.45
CA LYS A 230 26.70 -0.86 -13.81
C LYS A 230 27.30 0.54 -13.93
N ALA A 231 26.98 1.29 -14.98
CA ALA A 231 27.51 2.63 -15.20
C ALA A 231 26.80 3.68 -14.34
N THR A 232 25.48 3.54 -14.20
CA THR A 232 24.63 4.54 -13.51
C THR A 232 24.24 4.13 -12.10
N GLN A 233 24.45 2.86 -11.75
CA GLN A 233 24.03 2.22 -10.50
C GLN A 233 22.50 2.21 -10.31
N MET A 234 21.73 2.58 -11.34
CA MET A 234 20.28 2.67 -11.28
C MET A 234 19.64 1.30 -11.46
N PRO A 235 18.65 0.93 -10.62
CA PRO A 235 17.96 -0.35 -10.75
C PRO A 235 17.09 -0.37 -12.01
N GLN A 236 17.18 -1.43 -12.80
CA GLN A 236 16.34 -1.64 -14.00
C GLN A 236 15.17 -2.57 -13.70
N ARG A 237 15.38 -3.55 -12.81
CA ARG A 237 14.36 -4.53 -12.42
C ARG A 237 14.57 -5.02 -10.99
N LEU A 238 13.47 -5.24 -10.28
CA LEU A 238 13.43 -6.02 -9.04
C LEU A 238 12.45 -7.19 -9.21
N ASP A 239 12.91 -8.39 -8.96
CA ASP A 239 12.09 -9.60 -8.93
C ASP A 239 12.14 -10.22 -7.54
N PHE A 240 11.00 -10.30 -6.88
CA PHE A 240 10.88 -11.00 -5.60
C PHE A 240 10.01 -12.24 -5.75
N ARG A 241 10.52 -13.36 -5.22
CA ARG A 241 9.82 -14.64 -5.22
C ARG A 241 9.91 -15.33 -3.87
N ASN A 242 8.80 -15.90 -3.45
CA ASN A 242 8.72 -16.90 -2.41
C ASN A 242 7.75 -17.98 -2.88
N ASP A 243 8.28 -18.95 -3.62
CA ASP A 243 7.49 -19.99 -4.29
C ASP A 243 6.70 -20.83 -3.29
N GLU A 244 7.29 -21.13 -2.12
CA GLU A 244 6.63 -21.86 -1.04
C GLU A 244 5.40 -21.16 -0.47
N GLN A 245 5.33 -19.83 -0.61
CA GLN A 245 4.18 -19.02 -0.19
C GLN A 245 3.37 -18.50 -1.37
N GLY A 246 3.71 -18.94 -2.59
CA GLY A 246 3.07 -18.47 -3.81
C GLY A 246 3.23 -16.98 -4.05
N VAL A 247 4.27 -16.32 -3.52
CA VAL A 247 4.49 -14.88 -3.73
C VAL A 247 5.39 -14.67 -4.94
N GLN A 248 4.94 -13.86 -5.89
CA GLN A 248 5.71 -13.45 -7.05
C GLN A 248 5.36 -12.01 -7.42
N THR A 249 6.36 -11.15 -7.31
CA THR A 249 6.20 -9.73 -7.61
C THR A 249 7.41 -9.23 -8.38
N ARG A 250 7.15 -8.42 -9.39
CA ARG A 250 8.17 -7.84 -10.26
C ARG A 250 7.96 -6.35 -10.38
N MET A 251 9.04 -5.58 -10.30
CA MET A 251 9.09 -4.15 -10.60
C MET A 251 10.02 -3.91 -11.76
N ASP A 252 9.56 -3.16 -12.76
CA ASP A 252 10.39 -2.64 -13.85
C ASP A 252 10.47 -1.11 -13.76
N PHE A 253 11.69 -0.59 -13.88
CA PHE A 253 11.99 0.83 -13.79
C PHE A 253 12.26 1.39 -15.18
N SER A 254 11.60 2.49 -15.52
CA SER A 254 11.76 3.17 -16.80
C SER A 254 12.37 4.55 -16.57
N TYR A 255 13.40 4.86 -17.34
CA TYR A 255 14.15 6.11 -17.24
C TYR A 255 14.04 6.90 -18.54
N SER A 256 13.91 8.21 -18.40
CA SER A 256 14.03 9.17 -19.49
C SER A 256 15.49 9.58 -19.71
N ALA A 257 15.74 10.49 -20.65
CA ALA A 257 17.08 11.03 -20.90
C ALA A 257 17.71 11.61 -19.63
N GLY A 258 19.01 11.41 -19.45
CA GLY A 258 19.73 11.85 -18.25
C GLY A 258 19.44 11.02 -16.99
N ASN A 259 18.98 9.76 -17.15
CA ASN A 259 18.72 8.81 -16.06
C ASN A 259 17.65 9.27 -15.05
N LYS A 260 16.75 10.17 -15.46
CA LYS A 260 15.61 10.57 -14.63
C LYS A 260 14.55 9.50 -14.65
N LEU A 261 14.13 9.04 -13.46
CA LEU A 261 13.06 8.06 -13.33
C LEU A 261 11.76 8.63 -13.92
N GLN A 262 11.12 7.87 -14.80
CA GLN A 262 9.89 8.25 -15.49
C GLN A 262 8.71 7.44 -15.00
N ALA A 263 8.89 6.14 -14.79
CA ALA A 263 7.85 5.25 -14.32
C ALA A 263 8.40 4.03 -13.58
N VAL A 264 7.59 3.52 -12.65
CA VAL A 264 7.80 2.21 -12.03
C VAL A 264 6.54 1.39 -12.22
N ASN A 265 6.68 0.22 -12.84
CA ASN A 265 5.58 -0.71 -13.04
C ASN A 265 5.79 -1.94 -12.16
N LEU A 266 4.86 -2.18 -11.25
CA LEU A 266 4.78 -3.34 -10.42
C LEU A 266 3.74 -4.30 -11.01
N SER A 267 4.12 -5.56 -11.20
CA SER A 267 3.18 -6.65 -11.46
C SER A 267 3.26 -7.66 -10.32
N ASN A 268 2.12 -8.07 -9.82
CA ASN A 268 1.97 -9.10 -8.79
C ASN A 268 1.18 -10.27 -9.38
N SER A 269 1.73 -11.48 -9.29
CA SER A 269 1.07 -12.73 -9.70
C SER A 269 0.96 -13.72 -8.54
N SER A 270 0.95 -13.22 -7.30
CA SER A 270 0.96 -14.03 -6.09
C SER A 270 -0.37 -14.76 -5.86
N ARG A 271 -0.31 -15.94 -5.22
CA ARG A 271 -1.46 -16.74 -4.78
C ARG A 271 -1.90 -16.28 -3.39
N GLY A 272 -3.14 -15.80 -3.23
CA GLY A 272 -3.67 -15.37 -1.93
C GLY A 272 -4.86 -14.41 -2.03
N PHE A 273 -5.29 -13.87 -0.88
CA PHE A 273 -6.50 -13.04 -0.70
C PHE A 273 -6.57 -11.78 -1.59
N GLU A 274 -5.44 -11.37 -2.18
CA GLU A 274 -5.35 -10.16 -3.00
C GLU A 274 -5.12 -10.44 -4.48
N GLY A 275 -4.91 -11.72 -4.83
CA GLY A 275 -4.72 -12.23 -6.18
C GLY A 275 -3.74 -11.43 -7.05
N PRO A 276 -3.77 -11.64 -8.38
CA PRO A 276 -2.94 -10.87 -9.29
C PRO A 276 -3.33 -9.39 -9.31
N GLY A 277 -2.35 -8.53 -9.49
CA GLY A 277 -2.55 -7.10 -9.50
C GLY A 277 -1.39 -6.35 -10.14
N TRP A 278 -1.57 -5.05 -10.29
CA TRP A 278 -0.53 -4.17 -10.79
C TRP A 278 -0.56 -2.82 -10.07
N LEU A 279 0.59 -2.16 -10.00
CA LEU A 279 0.74 -0.78 -9.56
C LEU A 279 1.62 -0.06 -10.58
N ARG A 280 1.27 1.17 -10.92
CA ARG A 280 2.04 2.04 -11.79
C ARG A 280 2.25 3.37 -11.10
N LEU A 281 3.51 3.76 -10.99
CA LEU A 281 3.94 5.06 -10.53
C LEU A 281 4.47 5.83 -11.74
N GLY A 282 4.01 7.07 -11.91
CA GLY A 282 4.52 8.00 -12.90
C GLY A 282 5.26 9.16 -12.22
N TYR A 283 6.27 9.68 -12.90
CA TYR A 283 7.08 10.81 -12.43
C TYR A 283 7.00 11.97 -13.43
N GLY A 284 6.93 13.20 -12.91
CA GLY A 284 6.99 14.44 -13.67
C GLY A 284 8.41 14.79 -14.12
N GLY A 285 8.54 15.82 -14.96
CA GLY A 285 9.86 16.29 -15.45
C GLY A 285 10.75 16.90 -14.36
N ASP A 286 10.13 17.29 -13.23
CA ASP A 286 10.75 17.75 -11.99
C ASP A 286 11.30 16.61 -11.11
N GLY A 287 11.06 15.35 -11.49
CA GLY A 287 11.49 14.17 -10.74
C GLY A 287 10.57 13.80 -9.57
N LEU A 288 9.43 14.48 -9.43
CA LEU A 288 8.43 14.18 -8.41
C LEU A 288 7.41 13.18 -8.95
N MET A 289 6.96 12.26 -8.09
CA MET A 289 5.90 11.32 -8.46
C MET A 289 4.61 12.07 -8.78
N SER A 290 4.06 11.95 -9.99
CA SER A 290 2.91 12.73 -10.44
C SER A 290 1.60 11.93 -10.42
N HIS A 291 1.69 10.61 -10.52
CA HIS A 291 0.53 9.74 -10.62
C HIS A 291 0.81 8.37 -10.01
N VAL A 292 -0.21 7.80 -9.38
CA VAL A 292 -0.23 6.42 -8.89
C VAL A 292 -1.55 5.77 -9.24
N ALA A 293 -1.48 4.66 -9.96
CA ALA A 293 -2.64 3.84 -10.28
C ALA A 293 -2.35 2.38 -10.01
N GLY A 294 -3.39 1.61 -9.75
CA GLY A 294 -3.23 0.19 -9.55
C GLY A 294 -4.55 -0.54 -9.48
N GLU A 295 -4.42 -1.86 -9.57
CA GLU A 295 -5.50 -2.80 -9.42
C GLU A 295 -5.02 -3.99 -8.59
N LEU A 296 -5.89 -4.43 -7.69
CA LEU A 296 -5.72 -5.61 -6.86
C LEU A 296 -6.98 -6.45 -7.05
N ALA A 297 -6.84 -7.61 -7.66
CA ALA A 297 -7.97 -8.47 -7.98
C ALA A 297 -7.77 -9.84 -7.36
N SER A 298 -8.70 -10.24 -6.49
CA SER A 298 -8.89 -11.62 -6.07
C SER A 298 -10.15 -12.19 -6.69
N GLN A 299 -10.39 -13.49 -6.48
CA GLN A 299 -11.56 -14.20 -7.01
C GLN A 299 -12.88 -13.50 -6.67
N ASP A 300 -12.93 -12.83 -5.51
CA ASP A 300 -14.16 -12.31 -4.91
C ASP A 300 -14.20 -10.78 -4.78
N LYS A 301 -13.07 -10.11 -5.02
CA LYS A 301 -12.94 -8.68 -4.80
C LYS A 301 -11.96 -8.08 -5.78
N LYS A 302 -12.30 -6.91 -6.31
CA LYS A 302 -11.40 -6.06 -7.08
C LYS A 302 -11.34 -4.68 -6.43
N VAL A 303 -10.14 -4.16 -6.25
CA VAL A 303 -9.90 -2.77 -5.85
C VAL A 303 -9.07 -2.12 -6.94
N SER A 304 -9.52 -0.98 -7.43
CA SER A 304 -8.81 -0.19 -8.44
C SER A 304 -8.69 1.25 -7.94
N PHE A 305 -7.59 1.90 -8.24
CA PHE A 305 -7.40 3.30 -7.89
C PHE A 305 -6.54 3.99 -8.93
N ALA A 306 -6.75 5.29 -9.06
CA ALA A 306 -5.96 6.17 -9.91
C ALA A 306 -5.95 7.55 -9.26
N MET A 307 -4.77 8.02 -8.85
CA MET A 307 -4.58 9.23 -8.07
C MET A 307 -3.49 10.09 -8.69
N ASN A 308 -3.76 11.37 -8.84
CA ASN A 308 -2.76 12.38 -9.16
C ASN A 308 -2.17 12.95 -7.88
N LEU A 309 -0.89 13.29 -7.93
CA LEU A 309 -0.11 13.78 -6.80
C LEU A 309 0.48 15.15 -7.14
N ALA A 310 0.34 16.10 -6.22
CA ALA A 310 0.97 17.42 -6.31
C ALA A 310 1.73 17.70 -5.01
N TRP A 311 3.03 17.95 -5.11
CA TRP A 311 3.90 18.09 -3.94
C TRP A 311 4.16 19.55 -3.61
N SER A 312 4.30 19.86 -2.33
CA SER A 312 4.46 21.23 -1.88
C SER A 312 5.32 21.36 -0.62
N LYS A 313 5.92 22.55 -0.47
CA LYS A 313 6.65 22.98 0.72
C LYS A 313 5.71 23.84 1.57
N VAL A 314 4.91 23.21 2.42
CA VAL A 314 3.97 23.93 3.30
C VAL A 314 4.51 23.90 4.73
N ARG A 315 4.34 25.01 5.47
CA ARG A 315 4.81 25.14 6.87
C ARG A 315 4.03 24.28 7.90
N GLY A 316 3.16 23.37 7.44
CA GLY A 316 2.40 22.44 8.29
C GLY A 316 0.90 22.41 7.97
N ALA A 317 0.19 21.49 8.63
CA ALA A 317 -1.25 21.33 8.46
C ALA A 317 -2.04 22.55 8.95
N THR A 318 -2.78 23.19 8.04
CA THR A 318 -3.65 24.35 8.34
C THR A 318 -5.09 23.95 8.67
N PHE A 319 -5.45 22.68 8.51
CA PHE A 319 -6.80 22.18 8.77
C PHE A 319 -7.06 21.92 10.26
N VAL A 320 -8.35 21.86 10.60
CA VAL A 320 -8.85 21.67 11.96
C VAL A 320 -9.17 20.19 12.20
N ALA A 321 -8.67 19.60 13.28
CA ALA A 321 -8.96 18.23 13.70
C ALA A 321 -10.08 18.17 14.77
N ILE A 322 -11.11 19.00 14.60
CA ILE A 322 -12.28 19.08 15.48
C ILE A 322 -13.51 18.66 14.67
N PRO A 323 -14.32 17.70 15.15
CA PRO A 323 -15.56 17.30 14.49
C PRO A 323 -16.54 18.47 14.30
N PRO A 324 -17.40 18.45 13.27
CA PRO A 324 -18.44 19.46 13.10
C PRO A 324 -19.36 19.59 14.31
N ALA A 325 -19.76 20.82 14.65
CA ALA A 325 -20.70 21.08 15.73
C ALA A 325 -22.06 20.42 15.43
N GLY A 326 -22.67 19.82 16.46
CA GLY A 326 -23.97 19.13 16.33
C GLY A 326 -23.89 17.72 15.71
N ALA A 327 -22.70 17.22 15.36
CA ALA A 327 -22.53 15.84 14.93
C ALA A 327 -22.58 14.87 16.12
N THR A 328 -23.09 13.66 15.89
CA THR A 328 -23.22 12.63 16.95
C THR A 328 -21.97 11.76 17.04
N LYS A 329 -21.37 11.65 18.22
CA LYS A 329 -20.22 10.75 18.44
C LYS A 329 -20.68 9.29 18.46
N ARG A 330 -19.94 8.42 17.76
CA ARG A 330 -20.18 6.97 17.69
C ARG A 330 -18.90 6.17 17.95
N GLY A 331 -19.09 4.93 18.39
CA GLY A 331 -18.03 3.92 18.36
C GLY A 331 -17.52 3.72 16.93
N ARG A 332 -16.25 3.31 16.78
CA ARG A 332 -15.67 3.07 15.46
C ARG A 332 -16.42 1.98 14.71
N GLU A 333 -16.67 0.86 15.39
CA GLU A 333 -17.37 -0.29 14.82
C GLU A 333 -18.80 0.07 14.44
N ASP A 334 -19.52 0.81 15.30
CA ASP A 334 -20.87 1.28 14.99
C ASP A 334 -20.91 2.17 13.75
N LEU A 335 -19.97 3.12 13.62
CA LEU A 335 -19.89 3.98 12.45
C LEU A 335 -19.51 3.20 11.18
N GLU A 336 -18.54 2.27 11.27
CA GLU A 336 -18.16 1.39 10.16
C GLU A 336 -19.35 0.51 9.73
N ILE A 337 -20.11 -0.04 10.68
CA ILE A 337 -21.32 -0.82 10.40
C ILE A 337 -22.37 0.08 9.74
N GLN A 338 -22.63 1.28 10.23
CA GLN A 338 -23.61 2.19 9.63
C GLN A 338 -23.21 2.63 8.21
N LEU A 339 -21.93 2.88 7.95
CA LEU A 339 -21.43 3.13 6.60
C LEU A 339 -21.66 1.91 5.69
N MET A 340 -21.42 0.69 6.20
CA MET A 340 -21.72 -0.55 5.47
C MET A 340 -23.23 -0.82 5.30
N VAL A 341 -24.07 -0.41 6.24
CA VAL A 341 -25.54 -0.55 6.16
C VAL A 341 -26.14 0.51 5.24
N GLY A 342 -25.61 1.73 5.22
CA GLY A 342 -25.99 2.76 4.23
C GLY A 342 -25.65 2.32 2.81
N LEU A 343 -24.52 1.62 2.65
CA LEU A 343 -24.17 0.90 1.42
C LEU A 343 -25.17 -0.20 1.05
N ALA A 344 -25.54 -1.02 2.04
CA ALA A 344 -26.54 -2.07 1.85
C ALA A 344 -27.95 -1.50 1.59
N SER A 345 -28.27 -0.29 2.05
CA SER A 345 -29.54 0.38 1.77
C SER A 345 -29.66 0.74 0.28
N ARG A 346 -28.56 1.01 -0.41
CA ARG A 346 -28.55 1.09 -1.88
C ARG A 346 -28.68 -0.29 -2.55
N ILE A 347 -28.34 -1.39 -1.86
CA ILE A 347 -28.68 -2.76 -2.28
C ILE A 347 -30.19 -3.02 -2.09
N PHE A 348 -30.84 -2.41 -1.10
CA PHE A 348 -32.31 -2.39 -1.01
C PHE A 348 -32.95 -1.56 -2.13
N ASP A 349 -32.30 -0.53 -2.64
CA ASP A 349 -32.75 0.15 -3.88
C ASP A 349 -32.62 -0.76 -5.12
N LEU A 350 -31.65 -1.69 -5.15
CA LEU A 350 -31.61 -2.77 -6.15
C LEU A 350 -32.79 -3.75 -5.99
N GLN A 351 -33.33 -3.93 -4.77
CA GLN A 351 -34.58 -4.67 -4.57
C GLN A 351 -35.80 -3.95 -5.13
N ARG A 352 -35.84 -2.62 -5.03
CA ARG A 352 -36.85 -1.81 -5.75
C ARG A 352 -36.69 -1.88 -7.27
N ALA A 353 -35.46 -2.08 -7.77
CA ALA A 353 -35.16 -2.29 -9.19
C ALA A 353 -35.35 -3.74 -9.69
N GLY A 354 -35.97 -4.63 -8.89
CA GLY A 354 -36.37 -5.98 -9.31
C GLY A 354 -35.70 -7.14 -8.56
N LEU A 355 -34.87 -6.87 -7.56
CA LEU A 355 -34.26 -7.92 -6.73
C LEU A 355 -35.29 -8.42 -5.68
N ASN A 356 -35.83 -9.63 -5.91
CA ASN A 356 -36.92 -10.18 -5.13
C ASN A 356 -36.42 -10.79 -3.80
N LEU A 357 -36.24 -9.99 -2.74
CA LEU A 357 -36.12 -10.54 -1.39
C LEU A 357 -37.53 -10.71 -0.83
N ARG A 358 -38.05 -11.94 -0.84
CA ARG A 358 -39.27 -12.25 -0.10
C ARG A 358 -39.04 -11.93 1.38
N SER A 359 -39.87 -11.01 1.87
CA SER A 359 -40.10 -10.61 3.25
C SER A 359 -39.63 -11.62 4.31
N VAL A 360 -38.71 -11.20 5.17
CA VAL A 360 -38.54 -11.84 6.49
C VAL A 360 -38.69 -10.75 7.53
N ALA A 361 -39.65 -10.95 8.43
CA ALA A 361 -39.87 -10.08 9.58
C ALA A 361 -38.60 -10.05 10.42
N ILE A 362 -38.14 -8.85 10.77
CA ILE A 362 -37.06 -8.65 11.74
C ILE A 362 -37.64 -9.06 13.10
N GLY A 363 -37.45 -10.33 13.46
CA GLY A 363 -37.83 -10.87 14.76
C GLY A 363 -36.90 -10.33 15.82
N GLY A 364 -37.43 -9.45 16.67
CA GLY A 364 -36.74 -9.02 17.87
C GLY A 364 -36.57 -10.18 18.85
N LYS A 365 -35.35 -10.34 19.35
CA LYS A 365 -35.02 -10.60 20.76
C LYS A 365 -33.55 -10.31 21.00
#